data_AF-C0M6Y2-F1
#
_entry.id   AF-C0M6Y2-F1
#
_cell.length_a   1.000
_cell.length_b   1.000
_cell.length_c   1.000
_cell.angle_alpha   90.00
_cell.angle_beta   90.00
_cell.angle_gamma   90.00
#
_symmetry.space_group_name_H-M   'P 1'
#
loop_
_entity.id
_entity.type
_entity.pdbx_description
1 polymer ?
#
loop_
_entity_poly.entity_id
_entity_poly.type
_entity_poly.pdbx_seq_one_letter_code
_entity_poly.pdbx_strand_id
1 'polypeptide(L)'
;MTKTTVQRKKSIYINGALEKVYDECNNGSRNRKFSGRVTDIVERYDILMALTEIPELTPEQKMILGEAILGGFMDRNKIRYLPDAIADTDLDGCLALAKIVKDLDYTQRIKLIESINI
;
A
#
# COMPACT_ATOMS: atom_id res chain seq x y z
N MET A 1 14.45 -33.47 -22.43
CA MET A 1 15.28 -32.29 -22.04
C MET A 1 14.48 -31.45 -21.05
N THR A 2 14.80 -31.56 -19.77
CA THR A 2 14.18 -30.81 -18.67
C THR A 2 14.68 -29.36 -18.71
N LYS A 3 13.76 -28.40 -18.85
CA LYS A 3 14.09 -26.98 -18.71
C LYS A 3 14.44 -26.70 -17.24
N THR A 4 15.73 -26.61 -16.93
CA THR A 4 16.18 -26.07 -15.65
C THR A 4 15.88 -24.57 -15.63
N THR A 5 14.77 -24.18 -15.00
CA THR A 5 14.42 -22.76 -14.85
C THR A 5 15.30 -22.14 -13.76
N VAL A 6 16.54 -21.75 -14.11
CA VAL A 6 17.29 -20.80 -13.28
C VAL A 6 16.88 -19.40 -13.71
N GLN A 7 15.99 -18.75 -12.96
CA GLN A 7 15.57 -17.36 -13.15
C GLN A 7 15.34 -16.73 -11.77
N ARG A 8 15.79 -15.52 -11.42
CA ARG A 8 16.60 -14.47 -12.06
C ARG A 8 17.52 -13.87 -10.99
N LYS A 9 18.72 -13.40 -11.35
CA LYS A 9 19.36 -12.29 -10.60
C LYS A 9 18.67 -11.00 -11.03
N LYS A 10 17.83 -10.44 -10.15
CA LYS A 10 17.23 -9.11 -10.32
C LYS A 10 17.98 -8.16 -9.38
N SER A 11 18.55 -7.09 -9.90
CA SER A 11 19.13 -6.02 -9.08
C SER A 11 18.02 -5.07 -8.66
N ILE A 12 17.91 -4.79 -7.35
CA ILE A 12 17.03 -3.74 -6.82
C ILE A 12 17.90 -2.51 -6.58
N TYR A 13 17.45 -1.36 -7.09
CA TYR A 13 18.03 -0.09 -6.71
C TYR A 13 17.56 0.26 -5.30
N ILE A 14 18.51 0.55 -4.41
CA ILE A 14 18.22 0.85 -3.01
C ILE A 14 18.06 2.36 -2.90
N ASN A 15 16.84 2.82 -2.65
CA ASN A 15 16.51 4.21 -2.42
C ASN A 15 15.38 4.34 -1.38
N GLY A 16 15.23 5.53 -0.80
CA GLY A 16 14.10 5.87 0.06
C GLY A 16 13.92 4.89 1.24
N ALA A 17 12.76 4.23 1.32
CA ALA A 17 12.49 3.30 2.42
C ALA A 17 13.42 2.07 2.43
N LEU A 18 13.96 1.66 1.27
CA LEU A 18 14.85 0.50 1.17
C LEU A 18 16.25 0.77 1.73
N GLU A 19 16.72 2.03 1.73
CA GLU A 19 18.02 2.41 2.33
C GLU A 19 18.03 2.07 3.81
N LYS A 20 16.97 2.45 4.54
CA LYS A 20 16.83 2.13 5.97
C LYS A 20 16.86 0.64 6.23
N VAL A 21 16.14 -0.14 5.42
CA VAL A 21 16.09 -1.61 5.55
C VAL A 21 17.46 -2.23 5.26
N TYR A 22 18.18 -1.70 4.26
CA TYR A 22 19.54 -2.13 3.93
C TYR A 22 20.53 -1.83 5.05
N ASP A 23 20.52 -0.61 5.57
CA ASP A 23 21.41 -0.17 6.64
C ASP A 23 21.19 -0.99 7.92
N GLU A 24 19.94 -1.23 8.32
CA GLU A 24 19.58 -2.07 9.47
C GLU A 24 20.14 -3.51 9.36
N CYS A 25 20.26 -4.04 8.15
CA CYS A 25 20.77 -5.40 7.93
C CYS A 25 22.30 -5.44 7.84
N ASN A 26 22.94 -4.34 7.38
CA ASN A 26 24.38 -4.28 7.16
C ASN A 26 25.17 -3.75 8.36
N ASN A 27 24.59 -2.88 9.17
CA ASN A 27 25.24 -2.34 10.37
C ASN A 27 25.16 -3.26 11.59
N GLY A 28 24.62 -4.47 11.42
CA GLY A 28 24.47 -5.48 12.49
C GLY A 28 23.27 -5.26 13.42
N SER A 29 22.45 -4.23 13.21
CA SER A 29 21.22 -4.00 14.00
C SER A 29 20.21 -5.14 13.86
N ARG A 30 20.30 -5.91 12.76
CA ARG A 30 19.52 -7.14 12.54
C ARG A 30 20.42 -8.27 12.08
N ASN A 31 20.29 -9.44 12.70
CA ASN A 31 20.87 -10.68 12.20
C ASN A 31 20.02 -11.28 11.07
N ARG A 32 19.91 -10.56 9.95
CA ARG A 32 19.12 -10.97 8.77
C ARG A 32 19.73 -10.32 7.53
N LYS A 33 19.78 -11.06 6.42
CA LYS A 33 20.19 -10.47 5.12
C LYS A 33 19.11 -9.51 4.61
N PHE A 34 19.51 -8.47 3.89
CA PHE A 34 18.60 -7.47 3.29
C PHE A 34 17.43 -8.12 2.52
N SER A 35 17.71 -9.05 1.61
CA SER A 35 16.67 -9.74 0.83
C SER A 35 15.70 -10.52 1.72
N GLY A 36 16.21 -11.22 2.74
CA GLY A 36 15.37 -11.93 3.71
C GLY A 36 14.48 -10.95 4.49
N ARG A 37 15.01 -9.79 4.87
CA ARG A 37 14.24 -8.77 5.58
C ARG A 37 13.12 -8.18 4.70
N VAL A 38 13.38 -7.96 3.41
CA VAL A 38 12.35 -7.51 2.45
C VAL A 38 11.26 -8.56 2.31
N THR A 39 11.61 -9.84 2.15
CA THR A 39 10.62 -10.94 2.15
C THR A 39 9.77 -10.94 3.41
N ASP A 40 10.40 -10.84 4.59
CA ASP A 40 9.66 -10.81 5.86
C ASP A 40 8.69 -9.61 5.96
N ILE A 41 8.98 -8.48 5.32
CA ILE A 41 8.09 -7.30 5.28
C ILE A 41 6.91 -7.55 4.36
N VAL A 42 7.17 -8.06 3.15
CA VAL A 42 6.13 -8.37 2.16
C VAL A 42 5.16 -9.42 2.71
N GLU A 43 5.67 -10.51 3.30
CA GLU A 43 4.81 -11.54 3.89
C GLU A 43 3.91 -10.99 5.00
N ARG A 44 4.43 -10.10 5.86
CA ARG A 44 3.63 -9.45 6.91
C ARG A 44 2.60 -8.49 6.32
N TYR A 45 2.94 -7.80 5.24
CA TYR A 45 2.01 -6.95 4.51
C TYR A 45 0.88 -7.79 3.91
N ASP A 46 1.20 -8.88 3.23
CA ASP A 46 0.22 -9.79 2.63
C ASP A 46 -0.72 -10.37 3.70
N ILE A 47 -0.20 -10.80 4.85
CA ILE A 47 -1.00 -11.26 5.98
C ILE A 47 -1.93 -10.14 6.48
N LEU A 48 -1.39 -8.92 6.67
CA LEU A 48 -2.18 -7.78 7.12
C LEU A 48 -3.31 -7.47 6.13
N MET A 49 -3.02 -7.45 4.83
CA MET A 49 -4.01 -7.23 3.78
C MET A 49 -5.04 -8.36 3.72
N ALA A 50 -4.64 -9.62 3.89
CA ALA A 50 -5.57 -10.75 3.90
C ALA A 50 -6.54 -10.69 5.08
N LEU A 51 -6.06 -10.30 6.27
CA LEU A 51 -6.86 -10.24 7.50
C LEU A 51 -7.75 -9.00 7.63
N THR A 52 -7.45 -7.93 6.89
CA THR A 52 -8.19 -6.67 6.99
C THR A 52 -9.49 -6.74 6.21
N GLU A 53 -10.64 -6.45 6.83
CA GLU A 53 -11.91 -6.37 6.12
C GLU A 53 -12.23 -4.92 5.73
N ILE A 54 -12.76 -4.71 4.53
CA ILE A 54 -13.17 -3.39 4.02
C ILE A 54 -14.60 -3.46 3.47
N PRO A 55 -15.34 -2.34 3.48
CA PRO A 55 -16.64 -2.28 2.83
C PRO A 55 -16.48 -2.46 1.31
N GLU A 56 -17.47 -3.08 0.69
CA GLU A 56 -17.53 -3.16 -0.76
C GLU A 56 -17.97 -1.82 -1.34
N LEU A 57 -17.15 -1.27 -2.23
CA LEU A 57 -17.42 0.00 -2.90
C LEU A 57 -18.17 -0.22 -4.22
N THR A 58 -19.12 0.66 -4.51
CA THR A 58 -19.76 0.71 -5.84
C THR A 58 -18.75 1.16 -6.91
N PRO A 59 -19.02 0.93 -8.21
CA PRO A 59 -18.17 1.44 -9.29
C PRO A 59 -17.93 2.95 -9.21
N GLU A 60 -18.96 3.73 -8.87
CA GLU A 60 -18.89 5.19 -8.73
C GLU A 60 -17.99 5.56 -7.55
N GLN A 61 -18.11 4.87 -6.43
CA GLN A 61 -17.23 5.10 -5.27
C GLN A 61 -15.77 4.73 -5.56
N LYS A 62 -15.52 3.67 -6.34
CA LYS A 62 -14.15 3.32 -6.78
C LYS A 62 -13.56 4.40 -7.69
N MET A 63 -14.36 5.00 -8.56
CA MET A 63 -13.94 6.12 -9.41
C MET A 63 -13.55 7.34 -8.56
N ILE A 64 -14.38 7.72 -7.58
CA ILE A 64 -14.08 8.83 -6.66
C ILE A 64 -12.81 8.57 -5.86
N LEU A 65 -12.66 7.36 -5.31
CA LEU A 65 -11.46 6.98 -4.59
C LEU A 65 -10.22 7.05 -5.47
N GLY A 66 -10.32 6.60 -6.73
CA GLY A 66 -9.25 6.70 -7.72
C GLY A 66 -8.84 8.15 -7.97
N GLU A 67 -9.79 9.07 -8.16
CA GLU A 67 -9.51 10.50 -8.33
C GLU A 67 -8.79 11.09 -7.10
N ALA A 68 -9.24 10.73 -5.89
CA ALA A 68 -8.65 11.23 -4.64
C ALA A 68 -7.16 10.87 -4.45
N ILE A 69 -6.68 9.83 -5.15
CA ILE A 69 -5.31 9.32 -5.01
C ILE A 69 -4.48 9.43 -6.30
N LEU A 70 -5.10 9.76 -7.43
CA LEU A 70 -4.40 10.01 -8.69
C LEU A 70 -3.39 11.16 -8.52
N GLY A 71 -2.17 10.99 -9.06
CA GLY A 71 -1.16 12.05 -9.12
C GLY A 71 -0.52 12.44 -7.77
N GLY A 72 -0.92 11.81 -6.65
CA GLY A 72 -0.37 12.07 -5.33
C GLY A 72 0.72 11.08 -4.91
N PHE A 73 1.71 11.54 -4.14
CA PHE A 73 2.61 10.63 -3.43
C PHE A 73 1.83 9.88 -2.34
N MET A 74 1.99 8.56 -2.30
CA MET A 74 1.47 7.72 -1.23
C MET A 74 2.34 7.85 0.01
N ASP A 75 1.92 8.71 0.94
CA ASP A 75 2.59 8.93 2.22
C ASP A 75 1.65 8.77 3.42
N ARG A 76 2.20 8.96 4.62
CA ARG A 76 1.43 8.85 5.88
C ARG A 76 0.23 9.80 5.94
N ASN A 77 0.33 10.97 5.32
CA ASN A 77 -0.72 11.99 5.35
C ASN A 77 -1.84 11.62 4.37
N LYS A 78 -1.50 11.06 3.21
CA LYS A 78 -2.50 10.53 2.27
C LYS A 78 -3.38 9.47 2.93
N ILE A 79 -2.82 8.58 3.75
CA ILE A 79 -3.61 7.58 4.50
C ILE A 79 -4.42 8.24 5.64
N ARG A 80 -3.80 9.15 6.39
CA ARG A 80 -4.44 9.81 7.54
C ARG A 80 -5.63 10.68 7.12
N TYR A 81 -5.48 11.41 6.03
CA TYR A 81 -6.46 12.39 5.53
C TYR A 81 -7.16 11.90 4.26
N LEU A 82 -7.20 10.58 4.02
CA LEU A 82 -7.92 10.00 2.90
C LEU A 82 -9.40 10.45 2.82
N PRO A 83 -10.16 10.54 3.93
CA PRO A 83 -11.52 11.08 3.88
C PRO A 83 -11.59 12.51 3.34
N ASP A 84 -10.64 13.36 3.74
CA ASP A 84 -10.59 14.76 3.31
C ASP A 84 -10.19 14.83 1.83
N ALA A 85 -9.20 14.03 1.41
CA ALA A 85 -8.83 13.92 0.00
C ALA A 85 -9.98 13.43 -0.89
N ILE A 86 -10.85 12.55 -0.38
CA ILE A 86 -12.06 12.11 -1.07
C ILE A 86 -13.08 13.26 -1.17
N ALA A 87 -13.33 13.97 -0.07
CA ALA A 87 -14.24 15.11 -0.06
C ALA A 87 -13.78 16.22 -1.02
N ASP A 88 -12.47 16.44 -1.11
CA ASP A 88 -11.85 17.44 -1.98
C ASP A 88 -11.95 17.13 -3.48
N THR A 89 -12.40 15.92 -3.87
CA THR A 89 -12.63 15.60 -5.29
C THR A 89 -13.79 16.38 -5.90
N ASP A 90 -14.72 16.89 -5.08
CA ASP A 90 -15.94 17.61 -5.51
C ASP A 90 -16.82 16.84 -6.53
N LEU A 91 -16.67 15.51 -6.58
CA LEU A 91 -17.50 14.62 -7.39
C LEU A 91 -18.82 14.30 -6.68
N ASP A 92 -19.88 14.01 -7.44
CA ASP A 92 -21.15 13.59 -6.86
C ASP A 92 -20.98 12.30 -6.03
N GLY A 93 -21.55 12.29 -4.82
CA GLY A 93 -21.38 11.19 -3.86
C GLY A 93 -20.06 11.17 -3.08
N CYS A 94 -19.13 12.12 -3.28
CA CYS A 94 -17.83 12.14 -2.60
C CYS A 94 -17.97 12.23 -1.07
N LEU A 95 -18.88 13.06 -0.56
CA LEU A 95 -19.11 13.21 0.88
C LEU A 95 -19.68 11.95 1.52
N ALA A 96 -20.48 11.17 0.78
CA ALA A 96 -20.99 9.88 1.26
C ALA A 96 -19.85 8.86 1.40
N LEU A 97 -18.95 8.80 0.41
CA LEU A 97 -17.76 7.96 0.48
C LEU A 97 -16.80 8.42 1.58
N ALA A 98 -16.53 9.73 1.68
CA ALA A 98 -15.67 10.30 2.71
C ALA A 98 -16.15 9.93 4.12
N LYS A 99 -17.47 9.93 4.35
CA LYS A 99 -18.07 9.49 5.61
C LYS A 99 -17.79 8.02 5.90
N ILE A 100 -17.93 7.13 4.91
CA ILE A 100 -17.59 5.71 5.07
C ILE A 100 -16.11 5.55 5.43
N VAL A 101 -15.22 6.22 4.68
CA VAL A 101 -13.77 6.10 4.86
C VAL A 101 -13.28 6.73 6.18
N LYS A 102 -14.01 7.71 6.72
CA LYS A 102 -13.70 8.32 8.01
C LYS A 102 -13.76 7.31 9.16
N ASP A 103 -14.69 6.36 9.10
CA ASP A 103 -14.89 5.33 10.13
C ASP A 103 -13.91 4.15 9.99
N LEU A 104 -13.15 4.09 8.89
CA LEU A 104 -12.11 3.08 8.67
C LEU A 104 -10.83 3.41 9.42
N ASP A 105 -10.20 2.38 9.99
CA ASP A 105 -8.83 2.49 10.51
C ASP A 105 -7.79 2.65 9.38
N TYR A 106 -6.54 2.92 9.76
CA TYR A 106 -5.49 3.18 8.77
C TYR A 106 -5.14 1.97 7.90
N THR A 107 -5.27 0.76 8.43
CA THR A 107 -5.00 -0.47 7.68
C THR A 107 -6.12 -0.73 6.67
N GLN A 108 -7.37 -0.54 7.08
CA GLN A 108 -8.53 -0.61 6.19
C GLN A 108 -8.45 0.41 5.06
N ARG A 109 -7.98 1.63 5.34
CA ARG A 109 -7.77 2.65 4.29
C ARG A 109 -6.70 2.24 3.29
N ILE A 110 -5.60 1.64 3.75
CA ILE A 110 -4.57 1.09 2.85
C ILE A 110 -5.17 0.00 1.98
N LYS A 111 -5.90 -0.97 2.57
CA LYS A 111 -6.52 -2.04 1.79
C LYS A 111 -7.55 -1.52 0.79
N LEU A 112 -8.30 -0.46 1.13
CA LEU A 112 -9.23 0.19 0.22
C LEU A 112 -8.52 0.75 -1.02
N ILE A 113 -7.37 1.40 -0.81
CA ILE A 113 -6.52 1.92 -1.90
C ILE A 113 -5.97 0.79 -2.77
N GLU A 114 -5.45 -0.28 -2.16
CA GLU A 114 -4.95 -1.45 -2.88
C GLU A 114 -6.05 -2.14 -3.71
N SER A 115 -7.30 -2.09 -3.26
CA SER A 115 -8.43 -2.75 -3.93
C SER A 115 -8.76 -2.19 -5.33
N ILE A 116 -8.26 -1.00 -5.66
CA ILE A 116 -8.45 -0.37 -6.97
C ILE A 116 -7.25 -0.52 -7.91
N ASN A 117 -6.25 -1.34 -7.55
CA ASN A 117 -5.16 -1.84 -8.42
C ASN A 117 -4.43 -0.75 -9.23
N ILE A 118 -3.88 0.26 -8.55
CA ILE A 118 -3.17 1.39 -9.18
C ILE A 118 -1.66 1.26 -8.98
#